data_AF-A0A3S9N0B8-F1
#
_entry.id   AF-A0A3S9N0B8-F1
#
_cell.length_a   1.000
_cell.length_b   1.000
_cell.length_c   1.000
_cell.angle_alpha   90.00
_cell.angle_beta   90.00
_cell.angle_gamma   90.00
#
_symmetry.space_group_name_H-M   'P 1'
#
loop_
_entity.id
_entity.type
_entity.pdbx_description
1 polymer ?
#
loop_
_entity_poly.entity_id
_entity_poly.type
_entity_poly.pdbx_seq_one_letter_code
_entity_poly.pdbx_strand_id
1 'polypeptide(L)' 'MIKSKTYYTSTEIMEFFNISERTVRYRLLELKKKYKNQPSLLSKSNGKWKIHNCIVKDFAPKRNYNN' A
#
# COMPACT_ATOMS: atom_id res chain seq x y z
N MET A 1 0.13 6.19 -23.62
CA MET A 1 0.35 5.14 -22.58
C MET A 1 0.59 5.83 -21.24
N ILE A 2 -0.33 5.69 -20.29
CA ILE A 2 -0.13 6.20 -18.92
C ILE A 2 0.93 5.31 -18.28
N LYS A 3 2.10 5.87 -17.96
CA LYS A 3 3.15 5.14 -17.23
C LYS A 3 2.61 4.81 -15.84
N SER A 4 2.24 3.55 -15.61
CA SER A 4 1.86 3.08 -14.28
C SER A 4 3.06 3.20 -13.36
N LYS A 5 2.92 3.92 -12.25
CA LYS A 5 3.99 4.04 -11.25
C LYS A 5 4.26 2.64 -10.67
N THR A 6 5.52 2.20 -10.67
CA THR A 6 5.88 0.88 -10.12
C THR A 6 5.70 0.83 -8.60
N TYR A 7 6.01 1.94 -7.93
CA TYR A 7 5.98 2.05 -6.47
C TYR A 7 5.21 3.27 -5.99
N TYR A 8 4.42 3.08 -4.95
CA TYR A 8 3.64 4.10 -4.27
C TYR A 8 4.14 4.33 -2.84
N THR A 9 3.91 5.52 -2.33
CA THR A 9 4.17 5.90 -0.94
C THR A 9 2.92 5.71 -0.08
N SER A 10 3.08 5.67 1.24
CA SER A 10 1.93 5.58 2.17
C SER A 10 0.95 6.74 2.01
N THR A 11 1.44 7.95 1.72
CA THR A 11 0.60 9.13 1.48
C THR A 11 -0.27 8.95 0.22
N GLU A 12 0.34 8.47 -0.87
CA GLU A 12 -0.43 8.16 -2.09
C GLU A 12 -1.48 7.08 -1.84
N ILE A 13 -1.17 6.05 -1.04
CA ILE A 13 -2.17 5.03 -0.66
C ILE A 13 -3.34 5.63 0.13
N MET A 14 -3.07 6.59 1.03
CA MET A 14 -4.11 7.28 1.77
C MET A 14 -5.04 8.04 0.81
N GLU A 15 -4.48 8.73 -0.18
CA GLU A 15 -5.23 9.46 -1.20
C GLU A 15 -6.02 8.51 -2.13
N PHE A 16 -5.39 7.44 -2.61
CA PHE A 16 -6.02 6.47 -3.54
C PHE A 16 -7.26 5.80 -2.95
N PHE A 17 -7.22 5.45 -1.66
CA PHE A 17 -8.30 4.72 -1.01
C PHE A 17 -9.12 5.55 -0.04
N ASN A 18 -8.83 6.85 0.06
CA ASN A 18 -9.41 7.77 1.03
C ASN A 18 -9.44 7.19 2.46
N ILE A 19 -8.29 6.69 2.92
CA ILE A 19 -8.14 6.05 4.24
C ILE A 19 -7.20 6.85 5.15
N SER A 20 -7.49 6.81 6.45
CA SER A 20 -6.68 7.49 7.46
C SER A 20 -5.28 6.89 7.58
N GLU A 21 -4.33 7.72 8.03
CA GLU A 21 -2.95 7.28 8.25
C GLU A 21 -2.88 6.09 9.21
N ARG A 22 -3.71 6.12 10.28
CA ARG A 22 -3.84 5.02 11.24
C ARG A 22 -4.18 3.70 10.54
N THR A 23 -5.12 3.73 9.59
CA THR A 23 -5.53 2.55 8.81
C THR A 23 -4.38 2.04 7.94
N VAL A 24 -3.65 2.93 7.26
CA VAL A 24 -2.49 2.57 6.45
C VAL A 24 -1.39 1.94 7.31
N ARG A 25 -1.09 2.50 8.49
CA ARG A 25 -0.09 1.94 9.40
C ARG A 25 -0.44 0.51 9.84
N TYR A 26 -1.70 0.23 10.18
CA TYR A 26 -2.11 -1.14 10.52
C TYR A 26 -1.95 -2.10 9.35
N ARG A 27 -2.37 -1.72 8.14
CA ARG A 27 -2.22 -2.56 6.96
C ARG A 27 -0.77 -2.78 6.59
N LEU A 28 0.09 -1.77 6.72
CA LEU A 28 1.53 -1.91 6.51
C LEU A 28 2.14 -2.96 7.46
N LEU A 29 1.70 -3.03 8.72
CA LEU A 29 2.18 -4.04 9.66
C LEU A 29 1.75 -5.45 9.24
N GLU A 30 0.51 -5.63 8.81
CA GLU A 30 -0.01 -6.92 8.32
C GLU A 30 0.70 -7.33 7.02
N LEU A 31 0.79 -6.43 6.04
CA LEU A 31 1.40 -6.68 4.75
C LEU A 31 2.92 -6.89 4.86
N LYS A 32 3.60 -6.21 5.79
CA LYS A 32 5.02 -6.46 6.08
C LYS A 32 5.24 -7.91 6.53
N LYS A 33 4.34 -8.46 7.36
CA LYS A 33 4.41 -9.87 7.78
C LYS A 33 4.10 -10.81 6.61
N LYS A 34 3.07 -10.50 5.82
CA LYS A 34 2.66 -11.28 4.64
C LYS A 34 3.76 -11.35 3.57
N TYR A 35 4.43 -10.24 3.30
CA TYR A 35 5.45 -10.10 2.25
C TYR A 35 6.89 -10.09 2.78
N LYS A 36 7.13 -10.65 3.97
CA LYS A 36 8.46 -10.63 4.63
C LYS A 36 9.59 -11.18 3.75
N ASN A 37 9.29 -12.12 2.86
CA ASN A 37 10.26 -12.77 1.95
C ASN A 37 10.29 -12.13 0.55
N GLN A 38 9.55 -11.04 0.34
CA GLN A 38 9.38 -10.38 -0.97
C GLN A 38 9.62 -8.86 -0.84
N PRO A 39 10.89 -8.43 -0.62
CA PRO A 39 11.22 -7.01 -0.43
C PRO A 39 10.94 -6.14 -1.67
N SER A 40 10.83 -6.75 -2.84
CA SER A 40 10.41 -6.09 -4.09
C SER A 40 8.95 -5.63 -4.05
N LEU A 41 8.09 -6.25 -3.22
CA LEU A 41 6.69 -5.87 -3.12
C LEU A 41 6.45 -4.81 -2.06
N LEU A 42 7.10 -4.94 -0.91
CA LEU A 42 6.96 -4.00 0.20
C LEU A 42 8.30 -3.82 0.91
N SER A 43 8.84 -2.61 0.84
CA SER A 43 10.07 -2.26 1.56
C SER A 43 9.97 -0.88 2.18
N LYS A 44 10.84 -0.62 3.15
CA LYS A 44 11.00 0.71 3.76
C LYS A 44 12.41 1.19 3.48
N SER A 45 12.55 2.36 2.89
CA SER A 45 13.82 2.98 2.52
C SER A 45 13.77 4.46 2.84
N ASN A 46 14.81 4.97 3.52
CA ASN A 46 14.90 6.36 3.98
C ASN A 46 13.66 6.85 4.73
N GLY A 47 13.14 6.02 5.63
CA GLY A 47 11.93 6.34 6.41
C GLY A 47 10.61 6.23 5.64
N LYS A 48 10.64 6.09 4.31
CA LYS A 48 9.46 6.04 3.45
C LYS A 48 9.14 4.61 3.03
N TRP A 49 7.85 4.28 2.98
CA TRP A 49 7.38 3.01 2.44
C TRP A 49 7.39 3.03 0.91
N LYS A 50 7.92 1.97 0.31
CA LYS A 50 7.85 1.65 -1.11
C LYS A 50 6.89 0.48 -1.27
N ILE A 51 5.75 0.75 -1.88
CA ILE A 51 4.63 -0.18 -2.02
C ILE A 51 4.47 -0.49 -3.50
N HIS A 52 4.77 -1.71 -3.91
CA HIS A 52 4.68 -2.11 -5.31
C HIS A 52 3.24 -2.10 -5.80
N ASN A 53 3.02 -1.70 -7.05
CA ASN A 53 1.68 -1.56 -7.64
C ASN A 53 0.79 -2.82 -7.49
N CYS A 54 1.37 -4.02 -7.60
CA CYS A 54 0.67 -5.30 -7.47
C CYS A 54 -0.02 -5.51 -6.12
N ILE A 55 0.48 -4.87 -5.05
CA ILE A 55 -0.07 -4.99 -3.69
C ILE A 55 -0.87 -3.77 -3.24
N VAL A 56 -0.98 -2.73 -4.07
CA VAL A 56 -1.75 -1.51 -3.77
C VAL A 56 -3.20 -1.86 -3.43
N LYS A 57 -3.81 -2.81 -4.16
CA LYS A 57 -5.18 -3.28 -3.92
C LYS A 57 -5.39 -3.90 -2.53
N ASP A 58 -4.34 -4.40 -1.88
CA ASP A 58 -4.45 -4.93 -0.50
C ASP A 58 -4.67 -3.80 0.52
N PHE A 59 -4.48 -2.54 0.11
CA PHE A 59 -4.84 -1.34 0.86
C PHE A 59 -6.25 -0.82 0.51
N ALA A 60 -7.07 -1.56 -0.22
CA ALA A 60 -8.48 -1.23 -0.38
C ALA A 60 -9.27 -1.55 0.91
N PRO A 61 -10.18 -0.66 1.38
CA PRO A 61 -11.05 -0.96 2.52
C PRO A 61 -11.90 -2.21 2.28
N LYS A 62 -12.03 -3.06 3.31
CA LYS A 62 -12.84 -4.30 3.27
C LYS A 62 -14.34 -4.03 3.02
N ARG A 63 -14.80 -2.79 3.18
CA ARG A 63 -16.19 -2.37 2.99
C ARG A 63 -16.21 -1.15 2.07
N ASN A 64 -16.54 -1.40 0.81
CA ASN A 64 -17.41 -0.61 -0.08
C ASN A 64 -17.36 -1.23 -1.48
N TYR A 65 -17.93 -2.44 -1.57
CA TYR A 65 -18.52 -2.94 -2.82
C TYR A 65 -20.04 -2.93 -2.60
N ASN A 66 -20.57 -1.75 -2.24
CA ASN A 66 -21.99 -1.50 -2.40
C ASN A 66 -22.09 -0.73 -3.71
N ASN A 67 -22.57 -1.46 -4.71
CA ASN A 67 -23.02 -1.02 -6.02
C ASN A 67 -23.94 0.20 -5.91
#